data_AF-A0A841HVE7-F1
#
_entry.id   AF-A0A841HVE7-F1
#
_cell.length_a   1.000
_cell.length_b   1.000
_cell.length_c   1.000
_cell.angle_alpha   90.00
_cell.angle_beta   90.00
_cell.angle_gamma   90.00
#
_symmetry.space_group_name_H-M   'P 1'
#
loop_
_entity.id
_entity.type
_entity.pdbx_description
1 polymer ?
#
loop_
_entity_poly.entity_id
_entity_poly.type
_entity_poly.pdbx_seq_one_letter_code
_entity_poly.pdbx_strand_id
1 'polypeptide(L)'
;MRMNVLSLLLAAASGGSAAAHADPLVELSEGMTTRVAGARVETFDDRKLARYSGAGRIVTGSVPGSTQPNGDKTPYYSVKPTAAAFIAEPGVSYNYYGLYWGSIDEYNELRFFRDGRLIATVTGRDVLRLIAERQLATPGTLSTYVNIHFRATTYTRIEFRTSLPAFESDNHAFSNVVVSEADAM
;
A
#
# COMPACT_ATOMS: atom_id res chain seq x y z
N MET A 1 25.20 -6.99 -11.19
CA MET A 1 24.25 -7.94 -10.57
C MET A 1 22.87 -7.60 -11.13
N ARG A 2 22.31 -8.43 -12.01
CA ARG A 2 20.95 -8.18 -12.55
C ARG A 2 19.96 -8.56 -11.46
N MET A 3 19.24 -7.58 -10.93
CA MET A 3 18.18 -7.79 -9.95
C MET A 3 17.00 -8.43 -10.71
N ASN A 4 16.69 -9.69 -10.43
CA ASN A 4 15.49 -10.34 -10.95
C ASN A 4 14.28 -9.77 -10.17
N VAL A 5 13.63 -8.75 -10.73
CA VAL A 5 12.36 -8.25 -10.20
C VAL A 5 11.27 -9.15 -10.76
N LEU A 6 10.67 -9.99 -9.89
CA LEU A 6 9.53 -10.85 -10.26
C LEU A 6 8.23 -10.10 -9.95
N SER A 7 7.62 -9.58 -10.99
CA SER A 7 6.50 -8.63 -10.96
C SER A 7 5.19 -9.37 -11.21
N LEU A 8 4.15 -9.13 -10.41
CA LEU A 8 2.85 -9.79 -10.57
C LEU A 8 1.78 -8.78 -10.97
N LEU A 9 1.05 -9.11 -12.03
CA LEU A 9 -0.20 -8.46 -12.41
C LEU A 9 -1.35 -9.12 -11.63
N LEU A 10 -2.09 -8.35 -10.84
CA LEU A 10 -3.21 -8.84 -10.02
C LEU A 10 -4.53 -8.66 -10.77
N ALA A 11 -5.14 -9.71 -11.31
CA ALA A 11 -6.50 -9.61 -11.84
C ALA A 11 -7.53 -9.25 -10.75
N ALA A 12 -8.24 -8.13 -10.88
CA ALA A 12 -9.33 -7.78 -9.97
C ALA A 12 -10.50 -8.79 -10.05
N ALA A 13 -10.94 -9.31 -8.89
CA ALA A 13 -12.18 -10.09 -8.80
C ALA A 13 -13.39 -9.16 -9.04
N SER A 14 -13.96 -9.21 -10.24
CA SER A 14 -15.00 -8.30 -10.70
C SER A 14 -16.40 -8.72 -10.20
N GLY A 15 -16.88 -8.05 -9.16
CA GLY A 15 -18.28 -7.99 -8.78
C GLY A 15 -18.87 -6.62 -9.13
N GLY A 16 -19.14 -6.37 -10.41
CA GLY A 16 -19.83 -5.15 -10.88
C GLY A 16 -19.07 -4.40 -11.97
N SER A 17 -19.81 -3.98 -13.01
CA SER A 17 -19.30 -3.31 -14.21
C SER A 17 -18.63 -1.97 -13.91
N ALA A 18 -17.34 -1.98 -13.61
CA ALA A 18 -16.45 -0.84 -13.72
C ALA A 18 -15.63 -0.99 -15.00
N ALA A 19 -15.34 0.12 -15.69
CA ALA A 19 -14.49 0.13 -16.87
C ALA A 19 -13.18 -0.64 -16.59
N ALA A 20 -12.76 -1.49 -17.51
CA ALA A 20 -11.55 -2.30 -17.38
C ALA A 20 -10.33 -1.37 -17.35
N HIS A 21 -9.88 -1.01 -16.15
CA HIS A 21 -8.55 -0.45 -15.96
C HIS A 21 -7.55 -1.60 -15.93
N ALA A 22 -6.37 -1.41 -16.54
CA ALA A 22 -5.28 -2.36 -16.38
C ALA A 22 -4.93 -2.44 -14.89
N ASP A 23 -4.82 -3.65 -14.37
CA ASP A 23 -4.51 -3.87 -12.97
C ASP A 23 -3.14 -3.27 -12.61
N PRO A 24 -3.00 -2.70 -11.40
CA PRO A 24 -1.72 -2.15 -10.99
C PRO A 24 -0.68 -3.26 -10.88
N LEU A 25 0.56 -2.91 -11.23
CA LEU A 25 1.70 -3.77 -11.00
C LEU A 25 2.14 -3.64 -9.54
N VAL A 26 2.23 -4.77 -8.83
CA VAL A 26 2.66 -4.82 -7.43
C VAL A 26 4.05 -5.44 -7.31
N GLU A 27 4.96 -4.75 -6.63
CA GLU A 27 6.35 -5.18 -6.43
C GLU A 27 6.80 -5.04 -4.98
N LEU A 28 7.67 -5.95 -4.54
CA LEU A 28 8.30 -5.90 -3.23
C LEU A 28 9.74 -5.39 -3.36
N SER A 29 10.15 -4.52 -2.44
CA SER A 29 11.52 -4.03 -2.37
C SER A 29 12.09 -4.13 -0.96
N GLU A 30 13.41 -4.34 -0.86
CA GLU A 30 14.12 -4.28 0.41
C GLU A 30 14.21 -2.85 0.93
N GLY A 31 14.15 -2.72 2.26
CA GLY A 31 14.15 -1.45 2.98
C GLY A 31 12.76 -1.10 3.52
N MET A 32 12.65 0.07 4.16
CA MET A 32 11.41 0.59 4.75
C MET A 32 10.85 1.80 3.99
N THR A 33 11.49 2.22 2.90
CA THR A 33 11.03 3.37 2.11
C THR A 33 11.23 3.14 0.61
N THR A 34 10.59 3.99 -0.19
CA THR A 34 10.62 3.91 -1.64
C THR A 34 12.00 4.20 -2.21
N ARG A 35 12.31 3.57 -3.35
CA ARG A 35 13.46 3.93 -4.19
C ARG A 35 13.07 4.85 -5.36
N VAL A 36 11.79 5.20 -5.49
CA VAL A 36 11.30 6.10 -6.54
C VAL A 36 11.79 7.51 -6.26
N ALA A 37 12.68 8.01 -7.11
CA ALA A 37 13.25 9.35 -6.98
C ALA A 37 12.15 10.43 -7.04
N GLY A 38 12.26 11.42 -6.15
CA GLY A 38 11.32 12.55 -6.08
C GLY A 38 9.94 12.19 -5.53
N ALA A 39 9.73 10.96 -5.04
CA ALA A 39 8.50 10.61 -4.35
C ALA A 39 8.34 11.47 -3.07
N ARG A 40 7.11 11.92 -2.82
CA ARG A 40 6.75 12.54 -1.55
C ARG A 40 6.48 11.43 -0.54
N VAL A 41 7.13 11.48 0.62
CA VAL A 41 7.03 10.43 1.64
C VAL A 41 6.44 10.98 2.93
N GLU A 42 5.35 10.38 3.40
CA GLU A 42 4.80 10.65 4.73
C GLU A 42 5.24 9.53 5.69
N THR A 43 6.01 9.91 6.71
CA THR A 43 6.61 9.00 7.71
C THR A 43 5.88 9.00 9.05
N PHE A 44 4.84 9.84 9.21
CA PHE A 44 4.08 10.02 10.46
C PHE A 44 4.89 10.41 11.71
N ASP A 45 6.20 10.66 11.58
CA ASP A 45 7.11 11.04 12.67
C ASP A 45 6.69 12.30 13.41
N ASP A 46 6.19 13.28 12.65
CA ASP A 46 5.72 14.56 13.20
C ASP A 46 4.28 14.48 13.75
N ARG A 47 3.68 13.29 13.72
CA ARG A 47 2.34 12.94 14.20
C ARG A 47 1.22 13.74 13.54
N LYS A 48 1.42 14.26 12.32
CA LYS A 48 0.39 14.99 11.57
C LYS A 48 -0.37 14.11 10.58
N LEU A 49 -1.62 14.50 10.34
CA LEU A 49 -2.56 13.82 9.42
C LEU A 49 -3.10 14.78 8.35
N ALA A 50 -2.23 15.62 7.78
CA ALA A 50 -2.66 16.68 6.85
C ALA A 50 -3.40 16.18 5.59
N ARG A 51 -3.20 14.91 5.21
CA ARG A 51 -3.79 14.25 4.02
C ARG A 51 -4.54 12.96 4.37
N TYR A 52 -4.85 12.80 5.64
CA TYR A 52 -5.35 11.54 6.19
C TYR A 52 -6.56 11.80 7.06
N SER A 53 -7.61 11.01 6.89
CA SER A 53 -8.85 11.15 7.63
C SER A 53 -9.52 9.79 7.89
N GLY A 54 -10.52 9.76 8.77
CA GLY A 54 -11.25 8.53 9.08
C GLY A 54 -10.63 7.73 10.22
N ALA A 55 -10.82 6.41 10.18
CA ALA A 55 -10.75 5.57 11.38
C ALA A 55 -9.39 4.91 11.63
N GLY A 56 -8.35 5.73 11.82
CA GLY A 56 -7.07 5.25 12.33
C GLY A 56 -6.37 6.25 13.23
N ARG A 57 -5.15 5.91 13.64
CA ARG A 57 -4.34 6.72 14.55
C ARG A 57 -2.86 6.47 14.33
N ILE A 58 -2.06 7.47 14.65
CA ILE A 58 -0.61 7.33 14.74
C ILE A 58 -0.24 6.76 16.11
N VAL A 59 0.49 5.65 16.13
CA VAL A 59 0.95 4.95 17.33
C VAL A 59 2.46 4.72 17.25
N THR A 60 3.08 4.33 18.37
CA THR A 60 4.51 4.03 18.42
C THR A 60 4.70 2.78 19.27
N GLY A 61 5.51 1.83 18.78
CA GLY A 61 5.64 0.50 19.38
C GLY A 61 4.37 -0.34 19.26
N SER A 62 4.44 -1.58 19.74
CA SER A 62 3.28 -2.46 19.82
C SER A 62 2.35 -2.04 20.94
N VAL A 63 1.07 -1.82 20.63
CA VAL A 63 0.02 -1.41 21.57
C VAL A 63 -1.20 -2.32 21.43
N PRO A 64 -2.15 -2.35 22.39
CA PRO A 64 -3.33 -3.21 22.26
C PRO A 64 -4.11 -2.99 20.95
N GLY A 65 -4.09 -4.04 20.11
CA GLY A 65 -4.72 -4.09 18.80
C GLY A 65 -3.92 -3.50 17.65
N SER A 66 -2.61 -3.24 17.82
CA SER A 66 -1.69 -2.80 16.78
C SER A 66 -0.29 -3.38 17.00
N THR A 67 0.33 -3.96 15.97
CA THR A 67 1.71 -4.48 16.04
C THR A 67 2.68 -3.53 15.36
N GLN A 68 3.83 -3.26 15.99
CA GLN A 68 4.86 -2.44 15.37
C GLN A 68 5.36 -3.05 14.05
N PRO A 69 5.44 -2.29 12.94
CA PRO A 69 6.11 -2.74 11.73
C PRO A 69 7.55 -3.16 12.03
N ASN A 70 7.96 -4.32 11.54
CA ASN A 70 9.22 -4.95 11.94
C ASN A 70 10.42 -4.07 11.59
N GLY A 71 11.32 -3.86 12.55
CA GLY A 71 12.50 -3.02 12.37
C GLY A 71 12.23 -1.51 12.35
N ASP A 72 10.97 -1.07 12.29
CA ASP A 72 10.61 0.33 12.33
C ASP A 72 10.23 0.77 13.76
N LYS A 73 11.02 1.69 14.32
CA LYS A 73 10.83 2.20 15.70
C LYS A 73 10.15 3.56 15.76
N THR A 74 9.79 4.14 14.62
CA THR A 74 9.17 5.45 14.56
C THR A 74 7.65 5.35 14.74
N PRO A 75 6.95 6.50 14.88
CA PRO A 75 5.50 6.50 14.86
C PRO A 75 4.95 6.05 13.51
N TYR A 76 4.04 5.09 13.51
CA TYR A 76 3.42 4.54 12.31
C TYR A 76 1.90 4.67 12.37
N TYR A 77 1.25 4.47 11.23
CA TYR A 77 -0.21 4.54 11.12
C TYR A 77 -0.88 3.18 11.35
N SER A 78 -1.92 3.15 12.17
CA SER A 78 -2.69 1.94 12.46
C SER A 78 -4.19 2.14 12.28
N VAL A 79 -4.83 1.25 11.50
CA VAL A 79 -6.27 1.23 11.24
C VAL A 79 -6.90 0.05 11.97
N LYS A 80 -7.91 0.28 12.79
CA LYS A 80 -8.64 -0.79 13.48
C LYS A 80 -9.86 -1.26 12.66
N PRO A 81 -10.34 -2.50 12.86
CA PRO A 81 -11.62 -2.96 12.31
C PRO A 81 -12.75 -2.00 12.62
N THR A 82 -13.32 -1.41 11.58
CA THR A 82 -14.47 -0.53 11.67
C THR A 82 -15.15 -0.42 10.31
N ALA A 83 -16.42 -0.04 10.31
CA ALA A 83 -17.17 0.22 9.08
C ALA A 83 -16.65 1.47 8.33
N ALA A 84 -16.01 2.40 9.04
CA ALA A 84 -15.42 3.59 8.45
C ALA A 84 -14.05 3.26 7.82
N ALA A 85 -13.83 3.68 6.57
CA ALA A 85 -12.52 3.59 5.97
C ALA A 85 -11.55 4.58 6.64
N PHE A 86 -10.28 4.20 6.71
CA PHE A 86 -9.21 5.19 6.78
C PHE A 86 -8.87 5.65 5.37
N ILE A 87 -8.68 6.96 5.16
CA ILE A 87 -8.59 7.56 3.84
C ILE A 87 -7.29 8.37 3.74
N ALA A 88 -6.51 8.12 2.69
CA ALA A 88 -5.48 9.03 2.22
C ALA A 88 -5.97 9.78 0.98
N GLU A 89 -5.92 11.11 1.05
CA GLU A 89 -6.24 12.03 -0.05
C GLU A 89 -5.02 12.92 -0.30
N PRO A 90 -4.09 12.48 -1.17
CA PRO A 90 -2.79 13.12 -1.30
C PRO A 90 -2.81 14.51 -1.96
N GLY A 91 -4.00 15.02 -2.35
CA GLY A 91 -4.25 16.37 -2.85
C GLY A 91 -4.06 16.57 -4.35
N VAL A 92 -3.42 15.61 -5.02
CA VAL A 92 -3.24 15.56 -6.48
C VAL A 92 -3.31 14.10 -6.95
N SER A 93 -3.41 13.89 -8.26
CA SER A 93 -3.39 12.55 -8.86
C SER A 93 -1.97 11.97 -8.91
N TYR A 94 -1.85 10.69 -8.57
CA TYR A 94 -0.59 9.92 -8.62
C TYR A 94 -0.78 8.59 -9.35
N ASN A 95 0.26 8.09 -10.04
CA ASN A 95 0.27 6.74 -10.63
C ASN A 95 1.17 5.75 -9.88
N TYR A 96 1.76 6.16 -8.76
CA TYR A 96 2.56 5.31 -7.90
C TYR A 96 2.14 5.50 -6.44
N TYR A 97 2.03 4.39 -5.73
CA TYR A 97 1.91 4.36 -4.28
C TYR A 97 2.91 3.36 -3.71
N GLY A 98 3.63 3.78 -2.66
CA GLY A 98 4.49 2.90 -1.86
C GLY A 98 4.08 2.94 -0.40
N LEU A 99 4.28 1.85 0.33
CA LEU A 99 4.14 1.83 1.78
C LEU A 99 5.03 0.74 2.39
N TYR A 100 5.55 1.01 3.59
CA TYR A 100 6.03 -0.03 4.47
C TYR A 100 4.84 -0.63 5.19
N TRP A 101 4.49 -1.87 4.85
CA TRP A 101 3.30 -2.52 5.38
C TRP A 101 3.71 -3.45 6.51
N GLY A 102 3.17 -3.22 7.71
CA GLY A 102 3.37 -4.05 8.89
C GLY A 102 2.27 -5.11 9.08
N SER A 103 2.63 -6.24 9.69
CA SER A 103 1.73 -7.36 10.00
C SER A 103 0.76 -7.69 8.86
N ILE A 104 1.31 -7.96 7.66
CA ILE A 104 0.47 -8.15 6.46
C ILE A 104 -0.43 -9.37 6.64
N ASP A 105 -1.74 -9.12 6.71
CA ASP A 105 -2.76 -10.16 6.89
C ASP A 105 -3.72 -10.24 5.69
N GLU A 106 -4.26 -11.43 5.44
CA GLU A 106 -5.16 -11.70 4.30
C GLU A 106 -6.42 -10.83 4.26
N TYR A 107 -6.86 -10.33 5.41
CA TYR A 107 -8.06 -9.54 5.59
C TYR A 107 -7.82 -8.03 5.46
N ASN A 108 -6.59 -7.61 5.16
CA ASN A 108 -6.28 -6.23 4.87
C ASN A 108 -6.49 -5.90 3.38
N GLU A 109 -6.98 -4.69 3.09
CA GLU A 109 -7.19 -4.20 1.74
C GLU A 109 -6.75 -2.74 1.59
N LEU A 110 -6.09 -2.46 0.47
CA LEU A 110 -5.91 -1.12 -0.08
C LEU A 110 -6.84 -0.96 -1.28
N ARG A 111 -7.76 0.01 -1.22
CA ARG A 111 -8.70 0.30 -2.31
C ARG A 111 -8.39 1.66 -2.90
N PHE A 112 -8.16 1.70 -4.20
CA PHE A 112 -7.75 2.90 -4.91
C PHE A 112 -8.90 3.45 -5.73
N PHE A 113 -9.09 4.76 -5.64
CA PHE A 113 -10.20 5.45 -6.29
C PHE A 113 -9.71 6.58 -7.18
N ARG A 114 -10.46 6.80 -8.25
CA ARG A 114 -10.38 8.00 -9.10
C ARG A 114 -11.79 8.52 -9.32
N ASP A 115 -11.99 9.82 -9.10
CA ASP A 115 -13.28 10.50 -9.29
C ASP A 115 -14.45 9.77 -8.59
N GLY A 116 -14.18 9.25 -7.37
CA GLY A 116 -15.13 8.50 -6.56
C GLY A 116 -15.35 7.03 -6.98
N ARG A 117 -14.79 6.59 -8.10
CA ARG A 117 -14.92 5.22 -8.62
C ARG A 117 -13.75 4.36 -8.16
N LEU A 118 -14.02 3.14 -7.68
CA LEU A 118 -12.99 2.15 -7.38
C LEU A 118 -12.31 1.73 -8.69
N ILE A 119 -10.99 1.85 -8.75
CA ILE A 119 -10.18 1.49 -9.93
C ILE A 119 -9.26 0.30 -9.68
N ALA A 120 -8.91 0.00 -8.42
CA ALA A 120 -8.15 -1.18 -8.05
C ALA A 120 -8.32 -1.53 -6.57
N THR A 121 -8.12 -2.81 -6.26
CA THR A 121 -7.97 -3.31 -4.88
C THR A 121 -6.71 -4.15 -4.82
N VAL A 122 -5.81 -3.84 -3.88
CA VAL A 122 -4.65 -4.68 -3.54
C VAL A 122 -4.89 -5.27 -2.17
N THR A 123 -4.96 -6.59 -2.08
CA THR A 123 -5.25 -7.29 -0.83
C THR A 123 -3.97 -7.77 -0.15
N GLY A 124 -4.02 -8.01 1.16
CA GLY A 124 -2.93 -8.67 1.87
C GLY A 124 -2.63 -10.07 1.31
N ARG A 125 -3.64 -10.78 0.77
CA ARG A 125 -3.42 -12.07 0.06
C ARG A 125 -2.54 -11.93 -1.15
N ASP A 126 -2.71 -10.87 -1.93
CA ASP A 126 -1.88 -10.65 -3.11
C ASP A 126 -0.42 -10.41 -2.74
N VAL A 127 -0.20 -9.63 -1.69
CA VAL A 127 1.14 -9.35 -1.16
C VAL A 127 1.76 -10.62 -0.55
N LEU A 128 1.00 -11.39 0.23
CA LEU A 128 1.46 -12.65 0.82
C LEU A 128 1.83 -13.69 -0.24
N ARG A 129 1.07 -13.78 -1.34
CA ARG A 129 1.42 -14.61 -2.50
C ARG A 129 2.76 -14.20 -3.09
N LEU A 130 2.99 -12.91 -3.33
CA LEU A 130 4.27 -12.39 -3.82
C LEU A 130 5.44 -12.71 -2.86
N ILE A 131 5.22 -12.58 -1.56
CA ILE A 131 6.23 -12.93 -0.54
C ILE A 131 6.58 -14.42 -0.63
N ALA A 132 5.57 -15.28 -0.74
CA ALA A 132 5.74 -16.73 -0.84
C ALA A 132 6.48 -17.13 -2.12
N GLU A 133 6.11 -16.56 -3.27
CA GLU A 133 6.76 -16.79 -4.57
C GLU A 133 8.24 -16.39 -4.56
N ARG A 134 8.59 -15.32 -3.84
CA ARG A 134 9.97 -14.87 -3.69
C ARG A 134 10.73 -15.56 -2.56
N GLN A 135 10.09 -16.50 -1.85
CA GLN A 135 10.66 -17.19 -0.68
C GLN A 135 11.18 -16.22 0.39
N LEU A 136 10.54 -15.06 0.54
CA LEU A 136 11.00 -13.98 1.43
C LEU A 136 10.51 -14.13 2.88
N ALA A 137 9.82 -15.22 3.23
CA ALA A 137 9.14 -15.34 4.52
C ALA A 137 9.97 -16.02 5.62
N THR A 138 10.04 -15.36 6.78
CA THR A 138 9.84 -16.06 8.06
C THR A 138 8.43 -15.71 8.56
N PRO A 139 7.54 -16.67 8.85
CA PRO A 139 6.17 -16.36 9.28
C PRO A 139 6.09 -15.57 10.59
N GLY A 140 5.11 -14.66 10.71
CA GLY A 140 4.70 -14.05 11.99
C GLY A 140 5.27 -12.66 12.32
N THR A 141 6.14 -12.09 11.47
CA THR A 141 6.72 -10.72 11.64
C THR A 141 6.85 -9.97 10.30
N LEU A 142 6.04 -10.36 9.31
CA LEU A 142 6.19 -9.94 7.92
C LEU A 142 5.86 -8.45 7.78
N SER A 143 6.90 -7.65 7.65
CA SER A 143 6.81 -6.27 7.20
C SER A 143 7.69 -6.11 5.96
N THR A 144 7.14 -5.50 4.91
CA THR A 144 7.87 -5.31 3.65
C THR A 144 7.45 -4.01 2.99
N TYR A 145 8.33 -3.47 2.17
CA TYR A 145 7.98 -2.32 1.35
C TYR A 145 7.27 -2.79 0.08
N VAL A 146 6.03 -2.34 -0.09
CA VAL A 146 5.17 -2.68 -1.23
C VAL A 146 5.08 -1.48 -2.15
N ASN A 147 5.33 -1.69 -3.43
CA ASN A 147 5.26 -0.71 -4.51
C ASN A 147 4.07 -1.05 -5.40
N ILE A 148 3.24 -0.06 -5.72
CA ILE A 148 2.02 -0.24 -6.52
C ILE A 148 2.06 0.77 -7.67
N HIS A 149 2.21 0.28 -8.89
CA HIS A 149 2.37 1.06 -10.11
C HIS A 149 1.10 0.97 -10.97
N PHE A 150 0.44 2.09 -11.20
CA PHE A 150 -0.79 2.20 -12.00
C PHE A 150 -0.53 2.46 -13.49
N ARG A 151 0.74 2.49 -13.92
CA ARG A 151 1.16 2.79 -15.29
C ARG A 151 0.52 4.11 -15.77
N ALA A 152 -0.26 4.07 -16.85
CA ALA A 152 -0.93 5.23 -17.43
C ALA A 152 -2.18 5.69 -16.63
N THR A 153 -2.64 4.88 -15.67
CA THR A 153 -3.77 5.24 -14.79
C THR A 153 -3.27 6.01 -13.57
N THR A 154 -4.11 6.85 -12.99
CA THR A 154 -3.83 7.53 -11.71
C THR A 154 -4.97 7.33 -10.72
N TYR A 155 -4.66 7.40 -9.43
CA TYR A 155 -5.63 7.47 -8.33
C TYR A 155 -5.58 8.85 -7.67
N THR A 156 -6.66 9.21 -6.98
CA THR A 156 -6.76 10.44 -6.17
C THR A 156 -7.06 10.15 -4.69
N ARG A 157 -7.44 8.91 -4.36
CA ARG A 157 -7.81 8.52 -3.01
C ARG A 157 -7.49 7.06 -2.75
N ILE A 158 -7.03 6.75 -1.55
CA ILE A 158 -6.77 5.40 -1.07
C ILE A 158 -7.63 5.18 0.17
N GLU A 159 -8.38 4.07 0.21
CA GLU A 159 -8.96 3.57 1.45
C GLU A 159 -8.16 2.38 1.97
N PHE A 160 -7.91 2.40 3.27
CA PHE A 160 -7.30 1.31 4.00
C PHE A 160 -8.40 0.62 4.81
N ARG A 161 -8.52 -0.69 4.63
CA ARG A 161 -9.56 -1.49 5.29
C ARG A 161 -8.97 -2.74 5.91
N THR A 162 -9.56 -3.14 7.03
CA THR A 162 -9.30 -4.42 7.67
C THR A 162 -10.56 -4.90 8.38
N SER A 163 -10.82 -6.20 8.38
CA SER A 163 -11.96 -6.81 9.10
C SER A 163 -11.55 -7.44 10.45
N LEU A 164 -10.26 -7.68 10.65
CA LEU A 164 -9.63 -8.27 11.84
C LEU A 164 -8.44 -7.37 12.27
N PRO A 165 -7.70 -7.66 13.37
CA PRO A 165 -6.75 -6.72 13.99
C PRO A 165 -5.83 -5.95 13.02
N ALA A 166 -5.30 -4.82 13.52
CA ALA A 166 -5.09 -3.62 12.72
C ALA A 166 -4.28 -3.79 11.42
N PHE A 167 -4.57 -2.92 10.46
CA PHE A 167 -3.68 -2.64 9.33
C PHE A 167 -2.62 -1.67 9.81
N GLU A 168 -1.33 -2.04 9.79
CA GLU A 168 -0.23 -1.15 10.13
C GLU A 168 0.58 -0.74 8.91
N SER A 169 0.90 0.55 8.82
CA SER A 169 1.75 1.03 7.74
C SER A 169 2.49 2.31 8.08
N ASP A 170 3.62 2.48 7.41
CA ASP A 170 4.48 3.65 7.50
C ASP A 170 5.08 3.99 6.14
N ASN A 171 5.83 5.10 6.05
CA ASN A 171 6.63 5.49 4.90
C ASN A 171 5.82 5.48 3.59
N HIS A 172 4.64 6.11 3.64
CA HIS A 172 3.73 6.21 2.50
C HIS A 172 4.32 7.11 1.43
N ALA A 173 4.60 6.56 0.25
CA ALA A 173 5.20 7.28 -0.85
C ALA A 173 4.20 7.53 -1.99
N PHE A 174 4.20 8.76 -2.49
CA PHE A 174 3.35 9.22 -3.60
C PHE A 174 4.21 9.80 -4.70
N SER A 175 4.02 9.35 -5.94
CA SER A 175 4.78 9.87 -7.08
C SER A 175 4.04 9.73 -8.42
N ASN A 176 4.47 10.52 -9.39
CA ASN A 176 4.11 10.37 -10.80
C ASN A 176 5.35 9.82 -11.52
N VAL A 177 5.39 8.50 -11.67
CA VAL A 177 6.47 7.78 -12.36
C VAL A 177 6.20 7.83 -13.86
N VAL A 178 7.18 8.26 -14.64
CA VAL A 178 7.07 8.25 -16.10
C VAL A 178 6.98 6.80 -16.57
N VAL A 179 5.91 6.47 -17.29
CA VAL A 179 5.76 5.15 -17.92
C VAL A 179 6.61 5.18 -19.18
N SER A 180 7.59 4.28 -19.27
CA SER A 180 8.33 4.10 -20.52
C SER A 180 7.41 3.51 -21.59
N GLU A 181 7.58 3.84 -22.88
CA GLU A 181 6.69 3.29 -23.92
C GLU A 181 6.72 1.75 -23.99
N ALA A 182 7.81 1.13 -23.53
CA ALA A 182 7.93 -0.33 -23.41
C ALA A 182 7.01 -0.95 -22.34
N ASP A 183 6.53 -0.16 -21.38
CA ASP A 183 5.60 -0.57 -20.32
C ASP A 183 4.13 -0.26 -20.64
N ALA A 184 3.87 0.35 -21.81
CA ALA A 184 2.54 0.74 -22.27
C ALA A 184 1.95 -0.22 -23.32
N MET A 185 2.70 -1.25 -23.74
CA MET A 185 2.27 -2.32 -24.65
C MET A 185 2.05 -3.63 -23.91
#